data_AF-A0A2S0XQQ3-F1
#
_entry.id   AF-A0A2S0XQQ3-F1
#
_cell.length_a   1.000
_cell.length_b   1.000
_cell.length_c   1.000
_cell.angle_alpha   90.00
_cell.angle_beta   90.00
_cell.angle_gamma   90.00
#
_symmetry.space_group_name_H-M   'P 1'
#
loop_
_entity.id
_entity.type
_entity.pdbx_description
1 polymer ?
#
loop_
_entity_poly.entity_id
_entity_poly.type
_entity_poly.pdbx_seq_one_letter_code
_entity_poly.pdbx_strand_id
1 'polypeptide(L)'
;MSFDNDRRLHAEDGKAVEYSDGWGTYAWHGVNIPGEWIDDKSKLDAKTALTWPNIEQRRVALNDIVGWNRVLRELNAKVIDDDGDPEIGTLLEVQLPDLSVPTKILRARCGTGREFSIPVPPHVTTALEANAGSYRFRVGEFSKPEVRT
;
A
#
# COMPACT_ATOMS: atom_id res chain seq x y z
N MET A 1 1.57 -27.04 -3.18
CA MET A 1 2.38 -25.88 -3.56
C MET A 1 1.54 -24.95 -4.42
N SER A 2 1.57 -23.65 -4.15
CA SER A 2 0.75 -22.62 -4.80
C SER A 2 1.64 -21.53 -5.40
N PHE A 3 1.21 -20.96 -6.52
CA PHE A 3 1.93 -19.94 -7.26
C PHE A 3 0.99 -18.80 -7.71
N ASP A 4 1.56 -17.62 -7.93
CA ASP A 4 0.89 -16.52 -8.63
C ASP A 4 0.97 -16.69 -10.16
N ASN A 5 0.36 -15.73 -10.89
CA ASN A 5 0.33 -15.71 -12.35
C ASN A 5 1.72 -15.64 -12.99
N ASP A 6 2.72 -15.12 -12.26
CA ASP A 6 4.12 -15.02 -12.69
C ASP A 6 4.94 -16.28 -12.31
N ARG A 7 4.27 -17.33 -11.82
CA ARG A 7 4.88 -18.58 -11.32
C ARG A 7 5.81 -18.38 -10.12
N ARG A 8 5.56 -17.39 -9.27
CA ARG A 8 6.27 -17.17 -8.00
C ARG A 8 5.49 -17.81 -6.88
N LEU A 9 6.19 -18.35 -5.86
CA LEU A 9 5.55 -18.95 -4.70
C LEU A 9 4.63 -17.95 -4.02
N HIS A 10 3.35 -18.28 -3.93
CA HIS A 10 2.33 -17.38 -3.40
C HIS A 10 1.10 -18.15 -2.92
N ALA A 11 0.59 -17.80 -1.75
CA ALA A 11 -0.71 -18.21 -1.27
C ALA A 11 -1.36 -17.07 -0.49
N GLU A 12 -2.62 -16.76 -0.82
CA GLU A 12 -3.40 -15.73 -0.12
C GLU A 12 -3.98 -16.22 1.20
N ASP A 13 -4.25 -17.54 1.27
CA ASP A 13 -4.84 -18.24 2.40
C ASP A 13 -4.05 -19.52 2.68
N GLY A 14 -3.30 -19.53 3.79
CA GLY A 14 -2.48 -20.65 4.24
C GLY A 14 -1.06 -20.71 3.63
N LYS A 15 -0.44 -21.89 3.71
CA LYS A 15 0.95 -22.11 3.29
C LYS A 15 1.07 -22.18 1.76
N ALA A 16 2.08 -21.50 1.21
CA ALA A 16 2.41 -21.61 -0.21
C ALA A 16 2.98 -22.99 -0.56
N VAL A 17 3.69 -23.64 0.36
CA VAL A 17 4.12 -25.03 0.23
C VAL A 17 3.81 -25.75 1.54
N GLU A 18 3.21 -26.93 1.44
CA GLU A 18 3.00 -27.83 2.56
C GLU A 18 3.52 -29.21 2.19
N TYR A 19 4.28 -29.79 3.11
CA TYR A 19 4.87 -31.12 3.01
C TYR A 19 4.00 -32.13 3.76
N SER A 20 4.20 -33.42 3.49
CA SER A 20 3.37 -34.50 4.05
C SER A 20 3.45 -34.65 5.57
N ASP A 21 4.49 -34.08 6.19
CA ASP A 21 4.69 -34.02 7.64
C ASP A 21 3.99 -32.82 8.30
N GLY A 22 3.27 -32.00 7.52
CA GLY A 22 2.59 -30.79 7.99
C GLY A 22 3.51 -29.57 8.08
N TRP A 23 4.80 -29.70 7.78
CA TRP A 23 5.69 -28.55 7.66
C TRP A 23 5.42 -27.79 6.37
N GLY A 24 5.77 -26.50 6.32
CA GLY A 24 5.60 -25.72 5.11
C GLY A 24 6.02 -24.27 5.24
N THR A 25 6.01 -23.56 4.11
CA THR A 25 6.39 -22.15 4.06
C THR A 25 5.24 -21.31 3.55
N TYR A 26 5.08 -20.14 4.15
CA TYR A 26 4.22 -19.09 3.66
C TYR A 26 5.04 -18.23 2.70
N ALA A 27 4.43 -17.85 1.59
CA ALA A 27 5.08 -17.01 0.60
C ALA A 27 4.05 -16.11 -0.06
N TRP A 28 4.49 -14.91 -0.44
CA TRP A 28 3.68 -13.92 -1.11
C TRP A 28 4.48 -13.30 -2.26
N HIS A 29 4.05 -13.51 -3.51
CA HIS A 29 4.76 -13.05 -4.71
C HIS A 29 6.25 -13.42 -4.73
N GLY A 30 6.60 -14.59 -4.19
CA GLY A 30 7.97 -15.10 -4.07
C GLY A 30 8.72 -14.67 -2.81
N VAL A 31 8.15 -13.83 -1.95
CA VAL A 31 8.74 -13.40 -0.68
C VAL A 31 8.28 -14.34 0.43
N ASN A 32 9.21 -14.94 1.16
CA ASN A 32 8.87 -15.71 2.36
C ASN A 32 8.38 -14.76 3.47
N ILE A 33 7.22 -15.01 4.04
CA ILE A 33 6.60 -14.17 5.07
C ILE A 33 6.22 -15.00 6.30
N PRO A 34 6.10 -14.39 7.49
CA PRO A 34 5.56 -15.05 8.67
C PRO A 34 4.14 -15.57 8.42
N GLY A 35 3.87 -16.83 8.77
CA GLY A 35 2.55 -17.44 8.58
C GLY A 35 1.43 -16.76 9.36
N GLU A 36 1.77 -16.20 10.52
CA GLU A 36 0.87 -15.39 11.35
C GLU A 36 0.20 -14.23 10.60
N TRP A 37 0.84 -13.69 9.56
CA TRP A 37 0.29 -12.59 8.76
C TRP A 37 -0.82 -13.05 7.82
N ILE A 38 -0.79 -14.32 7.42
CA ILE A 38 -1.77 -14.93 6.51
C ILE A 38 -2.89 -15.61 7.30
N ASP A 39 -2.53 -16.35 8.34
CA ASP A 39 -3.48 -17.04 9.21
C ASP A 39 -4.40 -16.05 9.94
N ASP A 40 -3.88 -14.86 10.31
CA ASP A 40 -4.67 -13.80 10.92
C ASP A 40 -4.19 -12.40 10.49
N LYS A 41 -4.67 -11.96 9.32
CA LYS A 41 -4.42 -10.63 8.75
C LYS A 41 -4.78 -9.48 9.70
N SER A 42 -5.68 -9.71 10.67
CA SER A 42 -6.10 -8.68 11.62
C SER A 42 -5.06 -8.41 12.71
N LYS A 43 -4.26 -9.42 13.08
CA LYS A 43 -3.23 -9.32 14.13
C LYS A 43 -2.02 -8.48 13.74
N LEU A 44 -1.76 -8.34 12.45
CA LEU A 44 -0.66 -7.50 11.98
C LEU A 44 -1.05 -6.02 12.08
N ASP A 45 -0.53 -5.36 13.11
CA ASP A 45 -0.66 -3.92 13.32
C ASP A 45 0.29 -3.13 12.40
N ALA A 46 -0.11 -1.94 11.96
CA ALA A 46 0.69 -1.11 11.06
C ALA A 46 2.06 -0.77 11.65
N LYS A 47 2.16 -0.57 12.96
CA LYS A 47 3.42 -0.20 13.62
C LYS A 47 4.43 -1.35 13.56
N THR A 48 3.97 -2.59 13.74
CA THR A 48 4.80 -3.79 13.60
C THR A 48 5.20 -3.99 12.15
N ALA A 49 4.28 -3.82 11.20
CA ALA A 49 4.57 -3.90 9.78
C ALA A 49 5.64 -2.87 9.37
N LEU A 50 5.53 -1.62 9.83
CA LEU A 50 6.46 -0.53 9.51
C LEU A 50 7.87 -0.76 10.09
N THR A 51 7.96 -1.28 11.31
CA THR A 51 9.25 -1.48 11.99
C THR A 51 9.93 -2.80 11.61
N TRP A 52 9.30 -3.61 10.75
CA TRP A 52 9.79 -4.94 10.41
C TRP A 52 11.16 -4.90 9.73
N PRO A 53 12.17 -5.67 10.18
CA PRO A 53 13.56 -5.47 9.77
C PRO A 53 13.83 -5.81 8.30
N ASN A 54 13.13 -6.82 7.75
CA ASN A 54 13.29 -7.21 6.36
C ASN A 54 12.45 -6.30 5.45
N ILE A 55 13.12 -5.60 4.53
CA ILE A 55 12.51 -4.60 3.64
C ILE A 55 11.47 -5.22 2.68
N GLU A 56 11.74 -6.40 2.14
CA GLU A 56 10.79 -7.06 1.21
C GLU A 56 9.55 -7.57 1.94
N GLN A 57 9.73 -8.14 3.14
CA GLN A 57 8.60 -8.54 3.98
C GLN A 57 7.78 -7.33 4.43
N ARG A 58 8.45 -6.23 4.80
CA ARG A 58 7.81 -4.95 5.13
C ARG A 58 6.98 -4.42 3.96
N ARG A 59 7.52 -4.47 2.73
CA ARG A 59 6.80 -4.05 1.52
C ARG A 59 5.50 -4.84 1.34
N VAL A 60 5.57 -6.17 1.46
CA VAL A 60 4.40 -7.05 1.37
C VAL A 60 3.40 -6.77 2.50
N ALA A 61 3.89 -6.64 3.73
CA ALA A 61 3.05 -6.32 4.89
C ALA A 61 2.25 -5.03 4.69
N LEU A 62 2.91 -3.94 4.25
CA LEU A 62 2.29 -2.63 4.13
C LEU A 62 1.40 -2.48 2.90
N ASN A 63 1.79 -3.06 1.76
CA ASN A 63 1.04 -2.91 0.52
C ASN A 63 -0.13 -3.89 0.42
N ASP A 64 0.09 -5.16 0.76
CA ASP A 64 -0.83 -6.24 0.40
C ASP A 64 -1.62 -6.78 1.60
N ILE A 65 -0.98 -6.95 2.76
CA ILE A 65 -1.62 -7.59 3.92
C ILE A 65 -2.40 -6.58 4.78
N VAL A 66 -1.72 -5.54 5.27
CA VAL A 66 -2.33 -4.48 6.09
C VAL A 66 -3.02 -3.46 5.19
N GLY A 67 -2.33 -3.07 4.12
CA GLY A 67 -2.75 -2.03 3.19
C GLY A 67 -2.57 -0.61 3.76
N TRP A 68 -2.14 0.31 2.90
CA TRP A 68 -1.87 1.70 3.30
C TRP A 68 -3.10 2.42 3.90
N ASN A 69 -4.31 2.09 3.45
CA ASN A 69 -5.53 2.66 4.03
C ASN A 69 -5.71 2.36 5.53
N ARG A 70 -5.32 1.16 5.97
CA ARG A 70 -5.34 0.81 7.40
C ARG A 70 -4.17 1.48 8.12
N VAL A 71 -2.98 1.45 7.53
CA VAL A 71 -1.78 2.12 8.07
C VAL A 71 -2.01 3.61 8.33
N LEU A 72 -2.58 4.33 7.36
CA LEU A 72 -2.86 5.76 7.47
C LEU A 72 -3.88 6.07 8.57
N ARG A 73 -4.86 5.19 8.78
CA ARG A 73 -5.83 5.32 9.88
C ARG A 73 -5.19 5.06 11.23
N GLU A 74 -4.41 3.98 11.37
CA GLU A 74 -3.74 3.62 12.62
C GLU A 74 -2.67 4.64 13.04
N LEU A 75 -1.99 5.26 12.07
CA LEU A 75 -1.02 6.33 12.31
C LEU A 75 -1.64 7.71 12.50
N ASN A 76 -2.98 7.85 12.47
CA ASN A 76 -3.68 9.14 12.54
C ASN A 76 -3.13 10.17 11.55
N ALA A 77 -3.00 9.77 10.28
CA ALA A 77 -2.52 10.65 9.23
C ALA A 77 -3.36 11.93 9.16
N LYS A 78 -2.68 13.08 9.11
CA LYS A 78 -3.31 14.40 9.07
C LYS A 78 -3.74 14.71 7.65
N VAL A 79 -5.00 15.11 7.47
CA VAL A 79 -5.47 15.64 6.18
C VAL A 79 -4.87 17.03 5.96
N ILE A 80 -4.13 17.20 4.88
CA ILE A 80 -3.57 18.48 4.45
C ILE A 80 -4.52 19.17 3.48
N ASP A 81 -5.02 18.41 2.51
CA ASP A 81 -5.92 18.90 1.47
C ASP A 81 -6.85 17.76 1.04
N ASP A 82 -8.12 18.08 0.82
CA ASP A 82 -9.13 17.14 0.34
C ASP A 82 -9.91 17.80 -0.79
N ASP A 83 -9.70 17.30 -2.01
CA ASP A 83 -10.31 17.88 -3.22
C ASP A 83 -11.82 17.61 -3.28
N GLY A 84 -12.29 16.57 -2.59
CA GLY A 84 -13.68 16.15 -2.58
C GLY A 84 -14.08 15.24 -3.75
N ASP A 85 -13.32 15.22 -4.86
CA ASP A 85 -13.40 14.15 -5.86
C ASP A 85 -12.51 12.97 -5.45
N PRO A 86 -13.06 11.77 -5.17
CA PRO A 86 -12.28 10.58 -4.84
C PRO A 86 -11.25 10.20 -5.90
N GLU A 87 -11.46 10.59 -7.16
CA GLU A 87 -10.52 10.32 -8.26
C GLU A 87 -9.30 11.25 -8.26
N ILE A 88 -9.45 12.46 -7.72
CA ILE A 88 -8.33 13.37 -7.42
C ILE A 88 -7.70 12.97 -6.08
N GLY A 89 -8.53 12.69 -5.08
CA GLY A 89 -8.15 12.11 -3.80
C GLY A 89 -7.86 13.13 -2.71
N THR A 90 -7.25 12.62 -1.63
CA THR A 90 -6.93 13.36 -0.40
C THR A 90 -5.43 13.33 -0.17
N LEU A 91 -4.83 14.49 0.08
CA LEU A 91 -3.44 14.62 0.50
C LEU A 91 -3.34 14.46 2.02
N LEU A 92 -2.60 13.45 2.45
CA LEU A 92 -2.38 13.09 3.83
C LEU A 92 -0.92 13.32 4.21
N GLU A 93 -0.67 13.67 5.47
CA GLU A 93 0.66 13.75 6.05
C GLU A 93 0.76 12.77 7.22
N VAL A 94 1.81 11.94 7.22
CA VAL A 94 2.00 10.91 8.23
C VAL A 94 3.46 10.85 8.68
N GLN A 95 3.66 10.70 9.99
CA GLN A 95 4.98 10.47 10.56
C GLN A 95 5.27 8.96 10.55
N LEU A 96 6.16 8.53 9.66
CA LEU A 96 6.65 7.15 9.65
C LEU A 96 7.75 6.98 10.71
N PRO A 97 7.82 5.83 11.41
CA PRO A 97 8.79 5.62 12.50
C PRO A 97 10.25 5.63 12.03
N ASP A 98 10.49 5.30 10.76
CA ASP A 98 11.85 5.19 10.20
C ASP A 98 12.37 6.48 9.56
N LEU A 99 11.52 7.52 9.48
CA LEU A 99 11.86 8.79 8.85
C LEU A 99 11.90 9.88 9.91
N SER A 100 12.89 10.77 9.80
CA SER A 100 13.02 11.93 10.70
C SER A 100 12.02 13.05 10.40
N VAL A 101 11.38 13.02 9.22
CA VAL A 101 10.42 14.02 8.76
C VAL A 101 9.09 13.37 8.38
N PRO A 102 7.96 14.08 8.56
CA PRO A 102 6.67 13.63 8.07
C PRO A 102 6.70 13.44 6.55
N THR A 103 6.03 12.40 6.07
CA THR A 103 5.89 12.11 4.64
C THR A 103 4.48 12.43 4.20
N LYS A 104 4.36 13.04 3.03
CA LYS A 104 3.07 13.28 2.38
C LYS A 104 2.69 12.10 1.51
N ILE A 105 1.44 11.66 1.60
CA ILE A 105 0.88 10.53 0.87
C ILE A 105 -0.43 10.98 0.24
N LEU A 106 -0.55 10.79 -1.07
CA LEU A 106 -1.81 10.95 -1.78
C LEU A 106 -2.60 9.65 -1.66
N ARG A 107 -3.85 9.74 -1.19
CA ARG A 107 -4.82 8.65 -1.27
C ARG A 107 -5.88 8.99 -2.29
N ALA A 108 -5.94 8.24 -3.39
CA ALA A 108 -6.91 8.48 -4.47
C ALA A 108 -7.49 7.16 -4.97
N ARG A 109 -8.59 7.26 -5.73
CA ARG A 109 -9.30 6.13 -6.34
C ARG A 109 -9.15 6.21 -7.86
N CYS A 110 -8.68 5.15 -8.51
CA CYS A 110 -8.62 5.16 -9.97
C CYS A 110 -10.00 4.90 -10.59
N GLY A 111 -10.18 5.22 -11.87
CA GLY A 111 -11.44 4.99 -12.59
C GLY A 111 -11.93 3.53 -12.63
N THR A 112 -11.07 2.55 -12.32
CA THR A 112 -11.48 1.13 -12.14
C THR A 112 -12.01 0.82 -10.74
N GLY A 113 -12.12 1.84 -9.88
CA GLY A 113 -12.66 1.76 -8.52
C GLY A 113 -11.66 1.32 -7.46
N ARG A 114 -10.39 1.06 -7.80
CA ARG A 114 -9.34 0.68 -6.84
C ARG A 114 -8.78 1.91 -6.13
N GLU A 115 -8.62 1.80 -4.82
CA GLU A 115 -7.93 2.83 -4.03
C GLU A 115 -6.42 2.56 -4.03
N PHE A 116 -5.63 3.63 -4.09
CA PHE A 116 -4.19 3.56 -4.01
C PHE A 116 -3.65 4.68 -3.12
N SER A 117 -2.48 4.45 -2.56
CA SER A 117 -1.76 5.42 -1.73
C SER A 117 -0.33 5.55 -2.23
N ILE A 118 0.10 6.77 -2.57
CA ILE A 118 1.42 7.02 -3.18
C ILE A 118 2.13 8.11 -2.39
N PRO A 119 3.41 7.92 -2.01
CA PRO A 119 4.20 8.99 -1.40
C PRO A 119 4.45 10.10 -2.42
N VAL A 120 4.28 11.34 -1.98
CA VAL A 120 4.47 12.52 -2.84
C VAL A 120 5.58 13.43 -2.30
N PRO A 121 6.22 14.23 -3.16
CA PRO A 121 7.27 15.15 -2.73
C PRO A 121 6.79 16.11 -1.63
N PRO A 122 7.67 16.51 -0.69
CA PRO A 122 7.27 17.32 0.47
C PRO A 122 6.80 18.73 0.11
N HIS A 123 7.18 19.25 -1.06
CA HIS A 123 6.77 20.59 -1.53
C HIS A 123 5.32 20.64 -2.03
N VAL A 124 4.71 19.48 -2.33
CA VAL A 124 3.34 19.41 -2.84
C VAL A 124 2.35 19.81 -1.74
N THR A 125 1.39 20.66 -2.07
CA THR A 125 0.44 21.22 -1.08
C THR A 125 -1.01 20.88 -1.34
N THR A 126 -1.36 20.45 -2.55
CA THR A 126 -2.74 20.10 -2.92
C THR A 126 -2.84 18.66 -3.41
N ALA A 127 -4.01 18.05 -3.22
CA ALA A 127 -4.30 16.71 -3.72
C ALA A 127 -4.27 16.66 -5.26
N LEU A 128 -4.73 17.73 -5.92
CA LEU A 128 -4.65 17.87 -7.37
C LEU A 128 -3.22 17.86 -7.89
N GLU A 129 -2.32 18.63 -7.26
CA GLU A 129 -0.89 18.66 -7.63
C GLU A 129 -0.23 17.29 -7.42
N ALA A 130 -0.53 16.65 -6.29
CA ALA A 130 -0.08 15.30 -5.98
C ALA A 130 -0.54 14.27 -7.03
N ASN A 131 -1.80 14.36 -7.45
CA ASN A 131 -2.38 13.44 -8.42
C ASN A 131 -1.80 13.67 -9.82
N ALA A 132 -1.75 14.92 -10.29
CA ALA A 132 -1.12 15.28 -11.56
C ALA A 132 0.33 14.79 -11.63
N GLY A 133 1.11 14.99 -10.56
CA GLY A 133 2.49 14.53 -10.46
C GLY A 133 2.64 13.01 -10.55
N SER A 134 1.67 12.25 -10.04
CA SER A 134 1.67 10.77 -10.09
C SER A 134 1.58 10.25 -11.52
N TYR A 135 0.89 10.98 -12.40
CA TYR A 135 0.81 10.69 -13.84
C TYR A 135 1.89 11.38 -14.68
N ARG A 136 2.87 12.04 -14.04
CA ARG A 136 3.88 12.91 -14.68
C ARG A 136 3.31 14.07 -15.50
N PHE A 137 2.09 14.50 -15.21
CA PHE A 137 1.49 15.69 -15.81
C PHE A 137 1.76 16.93 -14.95
N ARG A 138 1.82 18.09 -15.59
CA ARG A 138 1.73 19.37 -14.87
C ARG A 138 0.27 19.62 -14.48
N VAL A 139 0.03 20.35 -13.38
CA VAL A 139 -1.32 20.63 -12.84
C VAL A 139 -2.28 21.22 -13.89
N GLY A 140 -1.78 22.01 -14.85
CA GLY A 140 -2.59 22.58 -15.94
C GLY A 140 -2.85 21.64 -17.14
N GLU A 141 -2.20 20.49 -17.19
CA GLU A 141 -2.37 19.46 -18.24
C GLU A 141 -3.20 18.27 -17.75
N PHE A 142 -3.42 18.18 -16.44
CA PHE A 142 -4.19 17.10 -15.84
C PHE A 142 -5.68 17.32 -16.07
N SER A 143 -6.25 16.54 -16.98
CA SER A 143 -7.69 16.32 -17.08
C SER A 143 -8.00 14.90 -16.62
N LYS A 144 -9.13 14.73 -15.94
CA LYS A 144 -9.64 13.43 -15.48
C LYS A 144 -9.50 12.40 -16.61
N PRO A 145 -8.77 11.29 -16.42
CA PRO A 145 -8.62 10.29 -17.48
C PRO A 145 -9.97 9.66 -17.78
N GLU A 146 -10.49 9.87 -18.99
CA GLU A 146 -11.71 9.23 -19.44
C GLU A 146 -11.51 7.72 -19.57
N VAL A 147 -12.38 6.95 -18.93
CA VAL A 147 -12.42 5.49 -19.08
C VAL A 147 -12.95 5.18 -20.48
N ARG A 148 -12.06 4.77 -21.41
CA ARG A 148 -12.50 4.13 -22.66
C ARG A 148 -12.99 2.71 -22.33
N THR A 149 -14.30 2.53 -22.43
CA THR A 149 -14.96 1.22 -22.42
C THR A 149 -14.68 0.48 -23.73
#